data_AF-A0A2N1ANB5-F1
#
_entry.id   AF-A0A2N1ANB5-F1
#
_cell.length_a   1.000
_cell.length_b   1.000
_cell.length_c   1.000
_cell.angle_alpha   90.00
_cell.angle_beta   90.00
_cell.angle_gamma   90.00
#
_symmetry.space_group_name_H-M   'P 1'
#
loop_
_entity.id
_entity.type
_entity.pdbx_description
1 polymer ?
#
loop_
_entity_poly.entity_id
_entity_poly.type
_entity_poly.pdbx_seq_one_letter_code
_entity_poly.pdbx_strand_id
1 'polypeptide(L)'
;MQLPPSVQQVADVIGRDQALSLVRQLRQRCSGKTLYVYVPKPDKLHVNHALVAMLGYADAVALCQQFGGMHLYPSPCKYLQRAIKNRVILALRDTGLNADEIAEQLGMSRKWVANVIDARDMVRRGDSIEVVARSVKISPLTLGYILDIDVQYAGPITSRGERRLPSPQMPLGL
;
A
#
# COMPACT_ATOMS: atom_id res chain seq x y z
N MET A 1 -1.82 1.32 -10.99
CA MET A 1 -1.41 0.64 -9.72
C MET A 1 -2.61 0.20 -8.89
N GLN A 2 -2.76 -1.11 -8.69
CA GLN A 2 -3.87 -1.70 -7.93
C GLN A 2 -3.81 -1.33 -6.44
N LEU A 3 -4.94 -0.95 -5.83
CA LEU A 3 -5.08 -0.79 -4.37
C LEU A 3 -5.46 -2.14 -3.73
N PRO A 4 -5.22 -2.32 -2.41
CA PRO A 4 -5.82 -3.44 -1.69
C PRO A 4 -7.34 -3.45 -1.88
N PRO A 5 -8.00 -4.62 -2.05
CA PRO A 5 -9.43 -4.68 -2.40
C PRO A 5 -10.34 -3.84 -1.48
N SER A 6 -10.08 -3.87 -0.16
CA SER A 6 -10.87 -3.10 0.80
C SER A 6 -10.73 -1.58 0.70
N VAL A 7 -9.66 -1.10 0.05
CA VAL A 7 -9.43 0.32 -0.26
C VAL A 7 -9.89 0.63 -1.69
N GLN A 8 -9.75 -0.33 -2.61
CA GLN A 8 -10.21 -0.21 -3.99
C GLN A 8 -11.72 0.07 -4.03
N GLN A 9 -12.55 -0.68 -3.28
CA GLN A 9 -14.00 -0.43 -3.21
C GLN A 9 -14.36 1.00 -2.75
N VAL A 10 -13.50 1.64 -1.94
CA VAL A 10 -13.70 3.03 -1.51
C VAL A 10 -13.27 3.96 -2.63
N ALA A 11 -12.12 3.69 -3.25
CA ALA A 11 -11.59 4.44 -4.39
C ALA A 11 -12.53 4.40 -5.61
N ASP A 12 -13.28 3.32 -5.80
CA ASP A 12 -14.26 3.20 -6.88
C ASP A 12 -15.45 4.16 -6.69
N VAL A 13 -15.68 4.65 -5.46
CA VAL A 13 -16.77 5.60 -5.14
C VAL A 13 -16.28 7.05 -5.08
N ILE A 14 -15.20 7.31 -4.35
CA ILE A 14 -14.71 8.68 -4.07
C ILE A 14 -13.41 9.03 -4.78
N GLY A 15 -12.93 8.14 -5.64
CA GLY A 15 -11.64 8.30 -6.31
C GLY A 15 -10.44 7.86 -5.44
N ARG A 16 -9.34 7.57 -6.14
CA ARG A 16 -8.11 7.03 -5.55
C ARG A 16 -7.52 7.93 -4.46
N ASP A 17 -7.39 9.22 -4.74
CA ASP A 17 -6.67 10.13 -3.84
C ASP A 17 -7.43 10.37 -2.54
N GLN A 18 -8.76 10.48 -2.62
CA GLN A 18 -9.61 10.61 -1.44
C GLN A 18 -9.64 9.33 -0.61
N ALA A 19 -9.69 8.15 -1.24
CA ALA A 19 -9.57 6.88 -0.52
C ALA A 19 -8.23 6.75 0.22
N LEU A 20 -7.13 7.17 -0.40
CA LEU A 20 -5.81 7.18 0.24
C LEU A 20 -5.71 8.23 1.35
N SER A 21 -6.32 9.40 1.16
CA SER A 21 -6.44 10.43 2.20
C SER A 21 -7.19 9.91 3.43
N LEU A 22 -8.32 9.24 3.22
CA LEU A 22 -9.10 8.60 4.28
C LEU A 22 -8.26 7.59 5.06
N VAL A 23 -7.55 6.69 4.36
CA VAL A 23 -6.65 5.72 5.00
C VAL A 23 -5.59 6.42 5.86
N ARG A 24 -5.00 7.52 5.37
CA ARG A 24 -4.00 8.30 6.13
C ARG A 24 -4.60 8.88 7.42
N GLN A 25 -5.80 9.46 7.35
CA GLN A 25 -6.48 10.04 8.51
C GLN A 25 -6.90 8.97 9.53
N LEU A 26 -7.47 7.85 9.06
CA LEU A 26 -7.84 6.74 9.94
C LEU A 26 -6.64 6.15 10.68
N ARG A 27 -5.46 6.10 10.06
CA ARG A 27 -4.25 5.65 10.74
C ARG A 27 -3.80 6.55 11.88
N GLN A 28 -3.90 7.86 11.69
CA GLN A 28 -3.59 8.84 12.74
C GLN A 28 -4.56 8.67 13.91
N ARG A 29 -5.84 8.41 13.62
CA ARG A 29 -6.89 8.20 14.62
C ARG A 29 -6.78 6.85 15.35
N CYS A 30 -6.45 5.77 14.65
CA CYS A 30 -6.48 4.41 15.20
C CYS A 30 -5.15 3.98 15.86
N SER A 31 -4.10 4.82 15.88
CA SER A 31 -2.82 4.58 16.57
C SER A 31 -2.23 3.17 16.36
N GLY A 32 -2.30 2.65 15.13
CA GLY A 32 -1.75 1.32 14.78
C GLY A 32 -2.68 0.12 14.99
N LYS A 33 -3.91 0.34 15.47
CA LYS A 33 -4.98 -0.67 15.51
C LYS A 33 -5.62 -0.87 14.13
N THR A 34 -6.52 -1.86 14.02
CA THR A 34 -7.36 -2.08 12.83
C THR A 34 -8.05 -0.77 12.44
N LEU A 35 -7.91 -0.38 11.17
CA LEU A 35 -8.57 0.80 10.65
C LEU A 35 -10.04 0.46 10.43
N TYR A 36 -10.92 1.33 10.91
CA TYR A 36 -12.33 1.21 10.63
C TYR A 36 -12.97 2.60 10.56
N VAL A 37 -14.03 2.70 9.77
CA VAL A 37 -14.89 3.87 9.73
C VAL A 37 -16.33 3.40 9.60
N TYR A 38 -17.21 3.98 10.42
CA TYR A 38 -18.64 3.79 10.25
C TYR A 38 -19.15 4.75 9.18
N VAL A 39 -19.88 4.22 8.20
CA VAL A 39 -20.58 5.00 7.19
C VAL A 39 -22.05 5.08 7.62
N PRO A 40 -22.56 6.27 7.99
CA PRO A 40 -23.95 6.40 8.40
C PRO A 40 -24.89 6.15 7.21
N LYS A 41 -26.16 5.85 7.50
CA LYS A 41 -27.19 5.90 6.47
C LYS A 41 -27.34 7.33 5.94
N PRO A 42 -27.76 7.53 4.67
CA PRO A 42 -27.86 8.88 4.07
C PRO A 42 -28.69 9.87 4.89
N ASP A 43 -29.80 9.43 5.49
CA ASP A 43 -30.69 10.22 6.35
C ASP A 43 -30.05 10.66 7.68
N LYS A 44 -28.93 10.03 8.06
CA LYS A 44 -28.18 10.33 9.29
C LYS A 44 -26.91 11.16 9.04
N LEU A 45 -26.60 11.47 7.78
CA LEU A 45 -25.44 12.29 7.43
C LEU A 45 -25.78 13.77 7.58
N HIS A 46 -24.98 14.51 8.36
CA HIS A 46 -25.10 15.95 8.50
C HIS A 46 -23.73 16.63 8.31
N VAL A 47 -23.72 17.94 8.05
CA VAL A 47 -22.50 18.71 7.71
C VAL A 47 -21.39 18.61 8.76
N ASN A 48 -21.76 18.53 10.04
CA ASN A 48 -20.81 18.40 11.15
C ASN A 48 -20.38 16.96 11.46
N HIS A 49 -20.73 15.98 10.61
CA HIS A 49 -20.43 14.58 10.87
C HIS A 49 -18.93 14.29 10.63
N ALA A 50 -18.32 13.43 11.44
CA ALA A 50 -16.89 13.11 11.33
C ALA A 50 -16.47 12.60 9.93
N LEU A 51 -17.36 11.89 9.24
CA LEU A 51 -17.11 11.45 7.84
C LEU A 51 -17.00 12.63 6.87
N VAL A 52 -17.85 13.66 7.04
CA VAL A 52 -17.80 14.89 6.24
C VAL A 52 -16.52 15.68 6.56
N ALA A 53 -16.11 15.74 7.82
CA ALA A 53 -14.85 16.38 8.20
C ALA A 53 -13.62 15.70 7.57
N MET A 54 -13.66 14.38 7.36
CA MET A 54 -12.54 13.63 6.76
C MET A 54 -12.50 13.69 5.23
N LEU A 55 -13.66 13.73 4.56
CA LEU A 55 -13.78 13.54 3.11
C LEU A 55 -14.32 14.76 2.36
N GLY A 56 -14.97 15.69 3.06
CA GLY A 56 -15.88 16.65 2.45
C GLY A 56 -17.28 16.07 2.25
N TYR A 57 -18.25 16.95 2.03
CA TYR A 57 -19.66 16.56 2.02
C TYR A 57 -20.03 15.68 0.83
N ALA A 58 -19.58 16.01 -0.38
CA ALA A 58 -19.89 15.27 -1.60
C ALA A 58 -19.43 13.81 -1.52
N ASP A 59 -18.16 13.58 -1.16
CA ASP A 59 -17.58 12.25 -1.03
C ASP A 59 -18.21 11.45 0.11
N ALA A 60 -18.55 12.12 1.23
CA ALA A 60 -19.27 11.48 2.32
C ALA A 60 -20.68 11.03 1.90
N VAL A 61 -21.41 11.84 1.13
CA VAL A 61 -22.72 11.46 0.57
C VAL A 61 -22.59 10.27 -0.35
N ALA A 62 -21.62 10.26 -1.25
CA ALA A 62 -21.38 9.15 -2.17
C ALA A 62 -21.10 7.84 -1.43
N LEU A 63 -20.25 7.88 -0.38
CA LEU A 63 -20.04 6.69 0.46
C LEU A 63 -21.31 6.26 1.21
N CYS A 64 -22.11 7.19 1.73
CA CYS A 64 -23.36 6.85 2.40
C CYS A 64 -24.38 6.19 1.47
N GLN A 65 -24.43 6.59 0.20
CA GLN A 65 -25.29 5.97 -0.80
C GLN A 65 -24.88 4.52 -1.07
N GLN A 66 -23.58 4.25 -1.14
CA GLN A 66 -23.07 2.92 -1.47
C GLN A 66 -22.95 1.97 -0.26
N PHE A 67 -22.54 2.49 0.90
CA PHE A 67 -22.15 1.70 2.08
C PHE A 67 -22.92 2.09 3.35
N GLY A 68 -24.04 2.80 3.21
CA GLY A 68 -24.81 3.34 4.33
C GLY A 68 -25.19 2.29 5.37
N GLY A 69 -24.83 2.53 6.63
CA GLY A 69 -25.06 1.63 7.75
C GLY A 69 -23.98 0.58 7.98
N MET A 70 -22.88 0.59 7.21
CA MET A 70 -21.81 -0.40 7.31
C MET A 70 -20.55 0.15 8.02
N HIS A 71 -19.78 -0.76 8.60
CA HIS A 71 -18.38 -0.49 8.95
C HIS A 71 -17.48 -0.89 7.78
N LEU A 72 -16.67 0.05 7.32
CA LEU A 72 -15.60 -0.24 6.37
C LEU A 72 -14.31 -0.51 7.15
N TYR A 73 -13.52 -1.48 6.67
CA TYR A 73 -12.22 -1.86 7.24
C TYR A 73 -11.09 -1.73 6.21
N PRO A 74 -10.66 -0.49 5.88
CA PRO A 74 -9.63 -0.27 4.86
C PRO A 74 -8.28 -0.86 5.27
N SER A 75 -7.56 -1.46 4.32
CA SER A 75 -6.17 -1.89 4.54
C SER A 75 -5.29 -0.68 4.87
N PRO A 76 -4.33 -0.80 5.81
CA PRO A 76 -3.47 0.31 6.22
C PRO A 76 -2.46 0.76 5.15
N CYS A 77 -2.41 0.09 3.99
CA CYS A 77 -1.55 0.47 2.85
C CYS A 77 -0.07 0.65 3.23
N LYS A 78 0.44 -0.15 4.18
CA LYS A 78 1.83 -0.05 4.68
C LYS A 78 2.86 -0.19 3.55
N TYR A 79 2.57 -1.01 2.54
CA TYR A 79 3.44 -1.22 1.38
C TYR A 79 3.52 0.02 0.49
N LEU A 80 2.37 0.65 0.20
CA LEU A 80 2.33 1.91 -0.55
C LEU A 80 3.11 3.01 0.17
N GLN A 81 2.96 3.14 1.50
CA GLN A 81 3.74 4.14 2.26
C GLN A 81 5.25 3.87 2.17
N ARG A 82 5.67 2.62 2.34
CA ARG A 82 7.08 2.24 2.19
C ARG A 82 7.58 2.56 0.78
N ALA A 83 6.78 2.25 -0.23
CA ALA A 83 7.12 2.53 -1.61
C ALA A 83 7.26 4.03 -1.90
N ILE A 84 6.33 4.88 -1.42
CA ILE A 84 6.42 6.34 -1.54
C ILE A 84 7.73 6.84 -0.92
N LYS A 85 8.09 6.35 0.28
CA LYS A 85 9.38 6.71 0.90
C LYS A 85 10.57 6.26 0.05
N ASN A 86 10.51 5.06 -0.51
CA ASN A 86 11.59 4.52 -1.34
C ASN A 86 11.70 5.19 -2.71
N ARG A 87 10.65 5.86 -3.22
CA ARG A 87 10.75 6.65 -4.46
C ARG A 87 11.75 7.81 -4.32
N VAL A 88 11.97 8.31 -3.10
CA VAL A 88 13.00 9.33 -2.83
C VAL A 88 14.41 8.79 -3.13
N ILE A 89 14.67 7.51 -2.90
CA ILE A 89 15.94 6.88 -3.27
C ILE A 89 16.18 7.01 -4.78
N LEU A 90 15.16 6.74 -5.58
CA LEU A 90 15.25 6.82 -7.04
C LEU A 90 15.41 8.26 -7.52
N ALA A 91 14.68 9.20 -6.91
CA ALA A 91 14.81 10.63 -7.21
C ALA A 91 16.23 11.15 -6.92
N LEU A 92 16.83 10.80 -5.77
CA LEU A 92 18.22 11.18 -5.44
C LEU A 92 19.23 10.47 -6.35
N ARG A 93 18.97 9.23 -6.76
CA ARG A 93 19.81 8.56 -7.75
C ARG A 93 19.76 9.26 -9.10
N ASP A 94 18.61 9.80 -9.48
CA ASP A 94 18.45 10.56 -10.73
C ASP A 94 19.17 11.92 -10.69
N THR A 95 19.49 12.46 -9.51
CA THR A 95 20.38 13.62 -9.36
C THR A 95 21.88 13.25 -9.39
N GLY A 96 22.22 11.98 -9.63
CA GLY A 96 23.60 11.50 -9.78
C GLY A 96 24.25 10.95 -8.50
N LEU A 97 23.55 10.97 -7.36
CA LEU A 97 24.11 10.42 -6.13
C LEU A 97 24.25 8.90 -6.21
N ASN A 98 25.32 8.38 -5.60
CA ASN A 98 25.56 6.95 -5.49
C ASN A 98 24.83 6.35 -4.27
N ALA A 99 24.86 5.01 -4.14
CA ALA A 99 24.10 4.31 -3.11
C ALA A 99 24.59 4.62 -1.68
N ASP A 100 25.87 4.94 -1.50
CA ASP A 100 26.45 5.29 -0.21
C ASP A 100 25.99 6.69 0.24
N GLU A 101 26.07 7.67 -0.64
CA GLU A 101 25.61 9.05 -0.40
C GLU A 101 24.11 9.11 -0.06
N ILE A 102 23.28 8.38 -0.82
CA ILE A 102 21.84 8.30 -0.58
C ILE A 102 21.54 7.64 0.77
N ALA A 103 22.27 6.58 1.11
CA ALA A 103 22.08 5.87 2.37
C ALA A 103 22.40 6.75 3.58
N GLU A 104 23.50 7.52 3.50
CA GLU A 104 23.88 8.49 4.51
C GLU A 104 22.81 9.60 4.65
N GLN A 105 22.42 10.23 3.54
CA GLN A 105 21.46 11.33 3.55
C GLN A 105 20.07 10.92 4.09
N LEU A 106 19.63 9.69 3.83
CA LEU A 106 18.32 9.19 4.26
C LEU A 106 18.37 8.41 5.59
N GLY A 107 19.55 8.20 6.18
CA GLY A 107 19.72 7.36 7.35
C GLY A 107 19.25 5.92 7.14
N MET A 108 19.49 5.36 5.95
CA MET A 108 19.07 4.00 5.55
C MET A 108 20.26 3.06 5.40
N SER A 109 20.00 1.75 5.39
CA SER A 109 21.05 0.78 5.04
C SER A 109 21.44 0.92 3.57
N ARG A 110 22.74 1.03 3.30
CA ARG A 110 23.32 0.95 1.95
C ARG A 110 22.75 -0.22 1.13
N LYS A 111 22.64 -1.41 1.74
CA LYS A 111 22.10 -2.61 1.09
C LYS A 111 20.65 -2.40 0.62
N TRP A 112 19.83 -1.72 1.41
CA TRP A 112 18.44 -1.45 1.03
C TRP A 112 18.38 -0.46 -0.14
N VAL A 113 19.17 0.60 -0.08
CA VAL A 113 19.28 1.59 -1.16
C VAL A 113 19.75 0.93 -2.46
N ALA A 114 20.81 0.12 -2.40
CA ALA A 114 21.30 -0.66 -3.54
C ALA A 114 20.20 -1.57 -4.12
N ASN A 115 19.50 -2.35 -3.28
CA ASN A 115 18.41 -3.21 -3.73
C ASN A 115 17.29 -2.45 -4.47
N VAL A 116 16.96 -1.22 -4.05
CA VAL A 116 15.95 -0.39 -4.72
C VAL A 116 16.45 0.11 -6.08
N ILE A 117 17.72 0.52 -6.17
CA ILE A 117 18.35 0.98 -7.42
C ILE A 117 18.50 -0.20 -8.39
N ASP A 118 19.05 -1.32 -7.93
CA ASP A 118 19.21 -2.56 -8.70
C ASP A 118 17.86 -3.03 -9.25
N ALA A 119 16.79 -2.95 -8.46
CA ALA A 119 15.47 -3.32 -8.93
C ALA A 119 15.01 -2.49 -10.13
N ARG A 120 15.24 -1.16 -10.08
CA ARG A 120 14.93 -0.27 -11.21
C ARG A 120 15.77 -0.62 -12.43
N ASP A 121 17.07 -0.86 -12.24
CA ASP A 121 17.99 -1.13 -13.33
C ASP A 121 17.70 -2.49 -13.98
N MET A 122 17.34 -3.51 -13.19
CA MET A 122 16.83 -4.80 -13.68
C MET A 122 15.58 -4.63 -14.54
N VAL A 123 14.57 -3.92 -14.05
CA VAL A 123 13.34 -3.66 -14.82
C VAL A 123 13.64 -2.90 -16.12
N ARG A 124 14.54 -1.91 -16.08
CA ARG A 124 14.97 -1.17 -17.29
C ARG A 124 15.70 -2.05 -18.32
N ARG A 125 16.35 -3.13 -17.89
CA ARG A 125 16.94 -4.14 -18.79
C ARG A 125 15.91 -5.12 -19.37
N GLY A 126 14.67 -5.10 -18.88
CA GLY A 126 13.60 -5.99 -19.31
C GLY A 126 13.41 -7.23 -18.44
N ASP A 127 14.03 -7.30 -17.25
CA ASP A 127 13.82 -8.40 -16.31
C ASP A 127 12.36 -8.42 -15.81
N SER A 128 11.75 -9.62 -15.71
CA SER A 128 10.39 -9.77 -15.17
C SER A 128 10.33 -9.38 -13.69
N ILE A 129 9.18 -8.85 -13.23
CA ILE A 129 9.04 -8.37 -11.85
C ILE A 129 9.23 -9.47 -10.80
N GLU A 130 8.91 -10.72 -11.14
CA GLU A 130 9.12 -11.90 -10.30
C GLU A 130 10.61 -12.20 -10.13
N VAL A 131 11.38 -12.09 -11.22
CA VAL A 131 12.85 -12.24 -11.19
C VAL A 131 13.45 -11.14 -10.34
N VAL A 132 13.08 -9.89 -10.58
CA VAL A 132 13.55 -8.74 -9.79
C VAL A 132 13.26 -8.93 -8.31
N ALA A 133 12.01 -9.25 -7.95
CA ALA A 133 11.59 -9.45 -6.56
C ALA A 133 12.41 -10.53 -5.84
N ARG A 134 12.72 -11.64 -6.52
CA ARG A 134 13.55 -12.73 -5.97
C ARG A 134 15.00 -12.31 -5.76
N SER A 135 15.55 -11.48 -6.66
CA SER A 135 16.93 -11.00 -6.58
C SER A 135 17.10 -9.97 -5.45
N VAL A 136 16.27 -8.93 -5.42
CA VAL A 136 16.44 -7.81 -4.48
C VAL A 136 15.72 -8.02 -3.14
N LYS A 137 14.97 -9.12 -2.98
CA LYS A 137 14.19 -9.46 -1.78
C LYS A 137 13.15 -8.39 -1.40
N ILE A 138 12.56 -7.74 -2.39
CA ILE A 138 11.45 -6.80 -2.25
C ILE A 138 10.21 -7.46 -2.87
N SER A 139 9.04 -7.39 -2.21
CA SER A 139 7.85 -8.05 -2.75
C SER A 139 7.42 -7.43 -4.10
N PRO A 140 6.86 -8.22 -5.03
CA PRO A 140 6.40 -7.70 -6.33
C PRO A 140 5.46 -6.50 -6.20
N LEU A 141 4.50 -6.57 -5.27
CA LEU A 141 3.59 -5.46 -4.99
C LEU A 141 4.30 -4.18 -4.54
N THR A 142 5.32 -4.31 -3.67
CA THR A 142 6.09 -3.13 -3.23
C THR A 142 6.91 -2.56 -4.39
N LEU A 143 7.50 -3.41 -5.23
CA LEU A 143 8.22 -2.97 -6.42
C LEU A 143 7.29 -2.29 -7.42
N GLY A 144 6.08 -2.81 -7.62
CA GLY A 144 5.03 -2.17 -8.41
C GLY A 144 4.79 -0.74 -7.99
N TYR A 145 4.65 -0.53 -6.67
CA TYR A 145 4.53 0.82 -6.13
C TYR A 145 5.82 1.64 -6.23
N ILE A 146 7.00 1.08 -6.00
CA ILE A 146 8.26 1.87 -6.06
C ILE A 146 8.52 2.36 -7.49
N LEU A 147 8.38 1.45 -8.45
CA LEU A 147 8.76 1.65 -9.85
C LEU A 147 7.61 2.18 -10.72
N ASP A 148 6.43 2.37 -10.13
CA ASP A 148 5.23 2.87 -10.82
C ASP A 148 4.80 1.96 -11.98
N ILE A 149 4.90 0.65 -11.77
CA ILE A 149 4.52 -0.38 -12.74
C ILE A 149 3.30 -1.15 -12.24
N ASP A 150 2.41 -1.50 -13.16
CA ASP A 150 1.29 -2.37 -12.83
C ASP A 150 1.75 -3.82 -12.68
N VAL A 151 1.46 -4.38 -11.51
CA VAL A 151 1.81 -5.76 -11.16
C VAL A 151 0.51 -6.48 -10.85
N GLN A 152 0.17 -7.49 -11.65
CA GLN A 152 -0.92 -8.40 -11.32
C GLN A 152 -0.47 -9.29 -10.16
N TYR A 153 -0.88 -8.97 -8.93
CA TYR A 153 -0.48 -9.72 -7.74
C TYR A 153 -1.70 -10.33 -7.04
N ALA A 154 -1.84 -11.66 -7.15
CA ALA A 154 -2.92 -12.44 -6.52
C ALA A 154 -2.51 -13.14 -5.20
N GLY A 155 -1.30 -12.89 -4.69
CA GLY A 155 -0.72 -13.59 -3.54
C GLY A 155 -1.06 -12.96 -2.18
N PRO A 156 -0.98 -13.73 -1.08
CA PRO A 156 -1.29 -13.21 0.25
C PRO A 156 -0.29 -12.11 0.64
N ILE A 157 -0.82 -11.01 1.14
CA ILE A 157 -0.09 -9.98 1.86
C ILE A 157 0.29 -10.58 3.22
N THR A 158 1.27 -11.49 3.26
CA THR A 158 1.78 -11.95 4.54
C THR A 158 2.50 -10.75 5.16
N SER A 159 1.89 -10.23 6.22
CA SER A 159 2.60 -9.37 7.14
C SER A 159 3.85 -10.13 7.58
N ARG A 160 5.02 -9.48 7.63
CA ARG A 160 6.21 -10.07 8.28
C ARG A 160 5.76 -10.54 9.66
N GLY A 161 5.60 -11.86 9.86
CA GLY A 161 5.09 -12.44 11.10
C GLY A 161 4.04 -13.54 10.96
N GLU A 162 3.35 -13.68 9.82
CA GLU A 162 2.51 -14.86 9.61
C GLU A 162 3.40 -16.09 9.39
N ARG A 163 3.36 -17.04 10.34
CA ARG A 163 4.01 -18.35 10.20
C ARG A 163 3.59 -18.92 8.84
N ARG A 164 4.55 -19.32 8.02
CA ARG A 164 4.27 -20.23 6.89
C ARG A 164 3.38 -21.34 7.44
N LEU A 165 2.23 -21.56 6.80
CA LEU A 165 1.48 -22.79 7.03
C LEU A 165 2.46 -23.95 6.85
N PRO A 166 2.51 -24.91 7.78
CA PRO A 166 3.36 -26.07 7.59
C PRO A 166 3.02 -26.70 6.25
N SER A 167 4.03 -27.10 5.49
CA SER A 167 3.84 -27.82 4.23
C SER A 167 2.82 -28.94 4.46
N PRO A 168 1.85 -29.16 3.55
CA PRO A 168 0.92 -30.27 3.68
C PRO A 168 1.74 -31.54 3.87
N GLN A 169 1.56 -32.20 5.01
CA GLN A 169 2.16 -33.51 5.22
C GLN A 169 1.48 -34.44 4.22
N MET A 170 2.22 -34.86 3.20
CA MET A 170 1.80 -35.97 2.36
C MET A 170 1.60 -37.17 3.30
N PRO A 171 0.44 -37.84 3.30
CA PRO A 171 0.27 -39.05 4.08
C PRO A 171 1.36 -40.02 3.65
N LEU A 172 2.19 -40.44 4.59
CA LEU A 172 3.07 -41.58 4.40
C LEU A 172 2.11 -42.76 4.13
N GLY A 173 2.11 -43.24 2.89
CA GLY A 173 1.35 -44.42 2.51
C GLY A 173 1.69 -45.57 3.45
N LEU A 174 0.65 -46.20 3.97
CA LEU A 174 0.72 -47.47 4.71
C LEU A 174 1.10 -48.60 3.76
#